data_AF-A0A2V7XVV0-F1
#
_entry.id   AF-A0A2V7XVV0-F1
#
_cell.length_a   1.000
_cell.length_b   1.000
_cell.length_c   1.000
_cell.angle_alpha   90.00
_cell.angle_beta   90.00
_cell.angle_gamma   90.00
#
_symmetry.space_group_name_H-M   'P 1'
#
loop_
_entity.id
_entity.type
_entity.pdbx_description
1 polymer ?
#
loop_
_entity_poly.entity_id
_entity_poly.type
_entity_poly.pdbx_seq_one_letter_code
_entity_poly.pdbx_strand_id
1 'polypeptide(L)'
;MTEDLLRELEFLKEIGFTHLDISAPPPGTRHAAPDLLGDFQRIVMTCEKCRLARGRTQVVFGVGNPNADLMFVGEAPGRDEDVQGEPFVGRAGQLLTDIIKAMHLTRDDVYIANVVKCRPPENRNPEQDELDACRPHIRRQVEIIQPRVIVTL
;
A
#
# COMPACT_ATOMS: atom_id res chain seq x y z
N MET A 1 13.51 28.35 22.94
CA MET A 1 12.85 27.52 21.91
C MET A 1 12.22 28.50 20.94
N THR A 2 12.60 28.47 19.65
CA THR A 2 12.16 29.47 18.66
C THR A 2 10.64 29.39 18.45
N GLU A 3 9.98 30.52 18.21
CA GLU A 3 8.52 30.58 17.98
C GLU A 3 8.07 29.66 16.84
N ASP A 4 8.92 29.48 15.83
CA ASP A 4 8.67 28.58 14.70
C ASP A 4 8.54 27.12 15.13
N LEU A 5 9.36 26.67 16.08
CA LEU A 5 9.30 25.29 16.57
C LEU A 5 8.01 25.05 17.38
N LEU A 6 7.54 26.05 18.12
CA LEU A 6 6.27 25.95 18.86
C LEU A 6 5.07 25.82 17.93
N ARG A 7 5.02 26.63 16.86
CA ARG A 7 3.95 26.55 15.86
C ARG A 7 3.91 25.19 15.17
N GLU A 8 5.08 24.66 14.82
CA GLU A 8 5.19 23.35 14.18
C GLU A 8 4.70 22.24 15.12
N LEU A 9 5.10 22.28 16.39
CA LEU A 9 4.67 21.31 17.39
C LEU A 9 3.16 21.38 17.68
N GLU A 10 2.58 22.58 17.68
CA GLU A 10 1.13 22.78 17.82
C GLU A 10 0.36 22.21 16.62
N PHE A 11 0.82 22.49 15.40
CA PHE A 11 0.24 21.92 14.19
C PHE A 11 0.28 20.39 14.20
N LEU A 12 1.44 19.80 14.55
CA LEU A 12 1.59 18.34 14.65
C LEU A 12 0.61 17.74 15.67
N LYS A 13 0.39 18.43 16.79
CA LYS A 13 -0.58 18.02 17.80
C LYS A 13 -2.02 18.09 17.30
N GLU A 14 -2.38 19.15 16.55
CA GLU A 14 -3.72 19.30 15.96
C GLU A 14 -4.05 18.19 14.96
N ILE A 15 -3.08 17.75 14.16
CA ILE A 15 -3.25 16.64 13.22
C ILE A 15 -3.09 15.25 13.86
N GLY A 16 -2.98 15.18 15.20
CA GLY A 16 -3.10 13.94 15.98
C GLY A 16 -1.77 13.32 16.44
N PHE A 17 -0.63 13.98 16.28
CA PHE A 17 0.63 13.47 16.82
C PHE A 17 0.71 13.72 18.33
N THR A 18 1.04 12.67 19.09
CA THR A 18 1.19 12.73 20.55
C THR A 18 2.65 12.78 21.00
N HIS A 19 3.59 12.40 20.13
CA HIS A 19 5.03 12.40 20.38
C HIS A 19 5.80 12.51 19.05
N LEU A 20 7.03 13.04 19.12
CA LEU A 20 8.01 13.02 18.03
C LEU A 20 9.20 12.17 18.45
N ASP A 21 9.47 11.12 17.68
CA ASP A 21 10.58 10.24 17.95
C ASP A 21 11.85 10.76 17.25
N ILE A 22 12.62 11.57 17.98
CA ILE A 22 13.82 12.25 17.49
C ILE A 22 15.03 11.30 17.45
N SER A 23 14.88 10.06 17.94
CA SER A 23 15.93 9.04 18.05
C SER A 23 15.90 8.01 16.92
N ALA A 24 14.91 8.07 16.02
CA ALA A 24 14.82 7.12 14.93
C ALA A 24 16.14 7.14 14.14
N PRO A 25 16.80 5.97 13.96
CA PRO A 25 18.01 5.92 13.15
C PRO A 25 17.73 6.58 11.80
N PRO A 26 18.71 7.30 11.21
CA PRO A 26 18.56 7.80 9.84
C PRO A 26 18.09 6.63 8.99
N PRO A 27 17.09 6.80 8.10
CA PRO A 27 16.55 5.69 7.33
C PRO A 27 17.72 4.96 6.70
N GLY A 28 18.06 3.80 7.28
CA GLY A 28 19.18 3.00 6.85
C GLY A 28 18.89 2.62 5.41
N THR A 29 19.93 2.44 4.61
CA THR A 29 19.86 1.94 3.24
C THR A 29 19.14 0.59 3.22
N ARG A 30 17.81 0.66 3.16
CA ARG A 30 16.88 -0.46 3.00
C ARG A 30 16.91 -0.80 1.54
N HIS A 31 17.78 -1.74 1.20
CA HIS A 31 17.73 -2.38 -0.09
C HIS A 31 16.82 -3.59 0.06
N ALA A 32 15.55 -3.44 -0.28
CA ALA A 32 14.77 -4.58 -0.72
C ALA A 32 15.55 -5.21 -1.88
N ALA A 33 15.82 -6.52 -1.81
CA ALA A 33 16.34 -7.26 -2.95
C ALA A 33 15.25 -7.22 -4.03
N PRO A 34 15.38 -6.43 -5.13
CA PRO A 34 14.28 -6.23 -6.08
C PRO A 34 13.82 -7.55 -6.71
N ASP A 35 14.77 -8.49 -6.84
CA ASP A 35 14.56 -9.86 -7.26
C ASP A 35 13.55 -10.59 -6.37
N LEU A 36 13.56 -10.35 -5.06
CA LEU A 36 12.68 -11.02 -4.10
C LEU A 36 11.21 -10.57 -4.24
N LEU A 37 10.96 -9.29 -4.50
CA LEU A 37 9.60 -8.79 -4.71
C LEU A 37 9.05 -9.27 -6.05
N GLY A 38 9.88 -9.27 -7.09
CA GLY A 38 9.53 -9.80 -8.41
C GLY A 38 9.23 -11.30 -8.37
N ASP A 39 10.03 -12.09 -7.68
CA ASP A 39 9.80 -13.51 -7.43
C ASP A 39 8.49 -13.75 -6.69
N PHE A 40 8.25 -12.94 -5.65
CA PHE A 40 7.02 -13.02 -4.90
C PHE A 40 5.79 -12.67 -5.75
N GLN A 41 5.89 -11.64 -6.59
CA GLN A 41 4.84 -11.29 -7.55
C GLN A 41 4.49 -12.47 -8.43
N ARG A 42 5.48 -13.13 -9.05
CA ARG A 42 5.25 -14.29 -9.93
C ARG A 42 4.46 -15.41 -9.23
N ILE A 43 4.75 -15.66 -7.96
CA ILE A 43 4.00 -16.64 -7.15
C ILE A 43 2.55 -16.16 -6.95
N VAL A 44 2.35 -14.92 -6.51
CA VAL A 44 1.03 -14.38 -6.16
C VAL A 44 0.11 -14.24 -7.38
N MET A 45 0.66 -13.96 -8.58
CA MET A 45 -0.12 -13.90 -9.82
C MET A 45 -0.86 -15.21 -10.15
N THR A 46 -0.41 -16.34 -9.61
CA THR A 46 -1.01 -17.67 -9.80
C THR A 46 -1.83 -18.15 -8.61
N CYS A 47 -2.06 -17.29 -7.60
CA CYS A 47 -2.68 -17.71 -6.34
C CYS A 47 -4.14 -18.17 -6.54
N GLU A 48 -4.50 -19.31 -5.95
CA GLU A 48 -5.88 -19.87 -5.96
C GLU A 48 -6.40 -20.17 -4.54
N LYS A 49 -5.80 -19.56 -3.51
CA LYS A 49 -6.07 -19.90 -2.09
C LYS A 49 -7.49 -19.56 -1.60
N CYS A 50 -8.29 -18.80 -2.35
CA CYS A 50 -9.67 -18.46 -1.99
C CYS A 50 -10.57 -18.39 -3.23
N ARG A 51 -11.88 -18.32 -3.00
CA ARG A 51 -12.90 -18.33 -4.06
C ARG A 51 -12.82 -17.15 -5.03
N LEU A 52 -12.22 -16.02 -4.64
CA LEU A 52 -12.05 -14.85 -5.51
C LEU A 52 -11.20 -15.15 -6.75
N ALA A 53 -10.37 -16.19 -6.70
CA ALA A 53 -9.57 -16.61 -7.85
C ALA A 53 -10.39 -16.98 -9.08
N ARG A 54 -11.64 -17.42 -8.89
CA ARG A 54 -12.53 -17.83 -9.98
C ARG A 54 -13.22 -16.66 -10.68
N GLY A 55 -13.34 -15.53 -10.00
CA GLY A 55 -14.12 -14.37 -10.46
C GLY A 55 -13.29 -13.18 -10.94
N ARG A 56 -11.99 -13.16 -10.63
CA ARG A 56 -11.08 -12.10 -11.09
C ARG A 56 -10.77 -12.24 -12.58
N THR A 57 -10.48 -11.12 -13.23
CA THR A 57 -9.80 -11.12 -14.53
C THR A 57 -8.31 -11.41 -14.32
N GLN A 58 -7.70 -10.75 -13.34
CA GLN A 58 -6.30 -10.97 -12.95
C GLN A 58 -6.05 -10.57 -11.50
N VAL A 59 -4.89 -10.95 -11.00
CA VAL A 59 -4.43 -10.56 -9.67
C VAL A 59 -3.90 -9.13 -9.75
N VAL A 60 -4.30 -8.29 -8.80
CA VAL A 60 -3.78 -6.93 -8.61
C VAL A 60 -2.79 -6.97 -7.44
N PHE A 61 -1.52 -7.15 -7.75
CA PHE A 61 -0.48 -7.42 -6.75
C PHE A 61 -0.12 -6.20 -5.89
N GLY A 62 0.24 -5.11 -6.54
CA GLY A 62 0.81 -3.90 -5.95
C GLY A 62 1.81 -3.27 -6.91
N VAL A 63 1.98 -1.95 -6.87
CA VAL A 63 2.87 -1.20 -7.78
C VAL A 63 3.63 -0.12 -7.03
N GLY A 64 4.74 0.33 -7.62
CA GLY A 64 5.56 1.42 -7.10
C GLY A 64 6.96 0.98 -6.67
N ASN A 65 7.62 1.79 -5.85
CA ASN A 65 9.01 1.58 -5.45
C ASN A 65 9.15 0.36 -4.51
N PRO A 66 9.97 -0.66 -4.86
CA PRO A 66 10.23 -1.79 -3.96
C PRO A 66 10.98 -1.38 -2.68
N ASN A 67 11.58 -0.19 -2.65
CA ASN A 67 12.24 0.40 -1.49
C ASN A 67 11.46 1.61 -0.93
N ALA A 68 10.15 1.68 -1.15
CA ALA A 68 9.34 2.82 -0.73
C ALA A 68 9.37 3.03 0.79
N ASP A 69 9.64 4.27 1.23
CA ASP A 69 9.49 4.65 2.64
C ASP A 69 8.01 4.81 3.04
N LEU A 70 7.13 5.07 2.08
CA LEU A 70 5.69 5.26 2.27
C LEU A 70 4.89 4.23 1.47
N MET A 71 4.02 3.50 2.15
CA MET A 71 3.15 2.49 1.54
C MET A 71 1.68 2.79 1.80
N PHE A 72 0.85 2.72 0.76
CA PHE A 72 -0.60 2.85 0.83
C PHE A 72 -1.25 1.47 0.70
N VAL A 73 -2.19 1.16 1.59
CA VAL A 73 -2.89 -0.13 1.62
C VAL A 73 -4.40 0.08 1.68
N GLY A 74 -5.10 -0.29 0.60
CA GLY A 74 -6.56 -0.35 0.56
C GLY A 74 -7.12 -1.75 0.83
N GLU A 75 -8.44 -1.88 0.68
CA GLU A 75 -9.18 -3.11 0.98
C GLU A 75 -9.06 -4.16 -0.14
N ALA A 76 -9.55 -3.84 -1.34
CA ALA A 76 -9.62 -4.76 -2.47
C ALA A 76 -9.62 -4.01 -3.82
N PRO A 77 -9.30 -4.70 -4.94
CA PRO A 77 -9.37 -4.11 -6.28
C PRO A 77 -10.82 -3.91 -6.72
N GLY A 78 -11.07 -2.80 -7.42
CA GLY A 78 -12.32 -2.56 -8.13
C GLY A 78 -12.31 -3.14 -9.54
N ARG A 79 -13.30 -2.76 -10.35
CA ARG A 79 -13.45 -3.25 -11.73
C ARG A 79 -12.28 -2.80 -12.62
N ASP A 80 -11.92 -1.53 -12.56
CA ASP A 80 -10.89 -0.97 -13.44
C ASP A 80 -9.52 -1.54 -13.07
N GLU A 81 -9.27 -1.71 -11.77
CA GLU A 81 -8.08 -2.36 -11.22
C GLU A 81 -7.99 -3.82 -11.66
N ASP A 82 -9.07 -4.59 -11.57
CA ASP A 82 -9.12 -6.00 -12.01
C ASP A 82 -8.83 -6.14 -13.50
N VAL A 83 -9.33 -5.23 -14.33
CA VAL A 83 -9.08 -5.25 -15.78
C VAL A 83 -7.65 -4.84 -16.11
N GLN A 84 -7.09 -3.84 -15.42
CA GLN A 84 -5.77 -3.30 -15.73
C GLN A 84 -4.62 -4.04 -15.01
N GLY A 85 -4.90 -4.71 -13.89
CA GLY A 85 -3.89 -5.39 -13.06
C GLY A 85 -3.17 -4.44 -12.08
N GLU A 86 -3.57 -3.17 -12.02
CA GLU A 86 -2.93 -2.14 -11.23
C GLU A 86 -3.88 -1.58 -10.15
N PRO A 87 -3.39 -1.35 -8.92
CA PRO A 87 -4.23 -0.85 -7.84
C PRO A 87 -4.47 0.65 -7.99
N PHE A 88 -5.66 1.11 -7.57
CA PHE A 88 -6.01 2.53 -7.54
C PHE A 88 -5.83 3.22 -8.90
N VAL A 89 -6.51 2.70 -9.94
CA VAL A 89 -6.56 3.29 -11.28
C VAL A 89 -7.94 3.85 -11.63
N GLY A 90 -8.99 3.51 -10.87
CA GLY A 90 -10.31 4.12 -10.99
C GLY A 90 -10.39 5.53 -10.38
N ARG A 91 -11.61 6.06 -10.21
CA ARG A 91 -11.85 7.42 -9.68
C ARG A 91 -11.22 7.66 -8.31
N ALA A 92 -11.33 6.71 -7.38
CA ALA A 92 -10.69 6.80 -6.06
C ALA A 92 -9.16 6.81 -6.17
N GLY A 93 -8.62 6.10 -7.17
CA GLY A 93 -7.20 6.08 -7.45
C GLY A 93 -6.65 7.39 -8.03
N GLN A 94 -7.46 8.10 -8.82
CA GLN A 94 -7.11 9.44 -9.28
C GLN A 94 -7.00 10.41 -8.09
N LEU A 95 -7.95 10.36 -7.15
CA LEU A 95 -7.88 11.17 -5.93
C LEU A 95 -6.64 10.84 -5.10
N LEU A 96 -6.34 9.56 -4.90
CA LEU A 96 -5.10 9.15 -4.21
C LEU A 96 -3.86 9.69 -4.92
N THR A 97 -3.85 9.65 -6.25
CA THR A 97 -2.75 10.18 -7.06
C THR A 97 -2.58 11.69 -6.87
N ASP A 98 -3.68 12.43 -6.76
CA ASP A 98 -3.64 13.88 -6.52
C ASP A 98 -3.16 14.20 -5.10
N ILE A 99 -3.55 13.39 -4.10
CA ILE A 99 -3.02 13.49 -2.72
C ILE A 99 -1.51 13.21 -2.71
N ILE A 100 -1.04 12.17 -3.40
CA ILE A 100 0.39 11.85 -3.50
C ILE A 100 1.18 13.02 -4.10
N LYS A 101 0.66 13.63 -5.18
CA LYS A 101 1.24 14.82 -5.80
C LYS A 101 1.26 16.02 -4.88
N ALA A 102 0.21 16.23 -4.08
CA ALA A 102 0.13 17.32 -3.12
C ALA A 102 1.18 17.20 -2.01
N MET A 103 1.66 15.99 -1.72
CA MET A 103 2.81 15.74 -0.83
C MET A 103 4.17 15.88 -1.53
N HIS A 104 4.20 16.34 -2.77
CA HIS A 104 5.40 16.43 -3.62
C HIS A 104 6.06 15.07 -3.93
N LEU A 105 5.26 14.00 -3.98
CA LEU A 105 5.69 12.66 -4.35
C LEU A 105 5.02 12.24 -5.67
N THR A 106 5.56 11.19 -6.29
CA THR A 106 4.96 10.49 -7.42
C THR A 106 4.54 9.07 -7.02
N ARG A 107 3.75 8.40 -7.87
CA ARG A 107 3.39 6.99 -7.64
C ARG A 107 4.62 6.07 -7.66
N ASP A 108 5.68 6.48 -8.35
CA ASP A 108 6.95 5.75 -8.42
C ASP A 108 7.83 5.97 -7.20
N ASP A 109 7.51 6.94 -6.32
CA ASP A 109 8.22 7.17 -5.06
C ASP A 109 7.65 6.33 -3.90
N VAL A 110 6.41 5.89 -4.02
CA VAL A 110 5.65 5.18 -2.98
C VAL A 110 5.35 3.75 -3.40
N TYR A 111 4.78 2.93 -2.51
CA TYR A 111 4.23 1.63 -2.89
C TYR A 111 2.74 1.57 -2.59
N ILE A 112 1.94 1.05 -3.52
CA ILE A 112 0.47 1.01 -3.42
C ILE A 112 0.00 -0.42 -3.59
N ALA A 113 -0.83 -0.90 -2.66
CA ALA A 113 -1.37 -2.26 -2.69
C ALA A 113 -2.73 -2.35 -1.99
N ASN A 114 -3.37 -3.52 -2.06
CA ASN A 114 -4.57 -3.84 -1.29
C ASN A 114 -4.34 -5.05 -0.38
N VAL A 115 -5.12 -5.19 0.70
CA VAL A 115 -5.11 -6.37 1.58
C VAL A 115 -5.48 -7.62 0.77
N VAL A 116 -6.57 -7.53 -0.01
CA VAL A 116 -6.99 -8.58 -0.93
C VAL A 116 -6.50 -8.26 -2.34
N LYS A 117 -6.01 -9.28 -3.06
CA LYS A 117 -5.39 -9.13 -4.39
C LYS A 117 -6.32 -9.41 -5.58
N CYS A 118 -7.56 -9.77 -5.30
CA CYS A 118 -8.55 -10.16 -6.30
C CYS A 118 -9.84 -9.37 -6.06
N ARG A 119 -10.50 -8.93 -7.12
CA ARG A 119 -11.76 -8.20 -7.04
C ARG A 119 -12.89 -9.11 -6.51
N PRO A 120 -13.61 -8.71 -5.45
CA PRO A 120 -14.82 -9.40 -5.04
C PRO A 120 -15.97 -9.24 -6.05
N PRO A 121 -16.87 -10.24 -6.19
CA PRO A 121 -18.03 -10.14 -7.06
C PRO A 121 -18.83 -8.86 -6.79
N GLU A 122 -19.25 -8.18 -7.85
CA GLU A 122 -20.05 -6.95 -7.77
C GLU A 122 -19.40 -5.81 -6.95
N ASN A 123 -18.08 -5.85 -6.72
CA ASN A 123 -17.35 -4.91 -5.85
C ASN A 123 -17.87 -4.90 -4.40
N ARG A 124 -18.40 -6.01 -3.89
CA ARG A 124 -18.69 -6.14 -2.46
C ARG A 124 -17.40 -6.06 -1.62
N ASN A 125 -17.53 -5.87 -0.32
CA ASN A 125 -16.40 -6.03 0.60
C ASN A 125 -15.94 -7.50 0.62
N PRO A 126 -14.62 -7.78 0.77
CA PRO A 126 -14.15 -9.14 0.97
C PRO A 126 -14.70 -9.72 2.27
N GLU A 127 -15.03 -11.00 2.22
CA GLU A 127 -15.45 -11.73 3.41
C GLU A 127 -14.23 -12.15 4.25
N GLN A 128 -14.49 -12.56 5.50
CA GLN A 128 -13.44 -12.84 6.47
C GLN A 128 -12.47 -13.95 6.01
N ASP A 129 -12.99 -15.01 5.35
CA ASP A 129 -12.17 -16.10 4.80
C ASP A 129 -11.29 -15.63 3.63
N GLU A 130 -11.76 -14.70 2.82
CA GLU A 130 -10.99 -14.09 1.72
C GLU A 130 -9.86 -13.22 2.27
N LEU A 131 -10.17 -12.42 3.31
CA LEU A 131 -9.17 -11.64 4.03
C LEU A 131 -8.11 -12.55 4.64
N ASP A 132 -8.50 -13.60 5.35
CA ASP A 132 -7.58 -14.52 6.01
C ASP A 132 -6.68 -15.26 5.03
N ALA A 133 -7.22 -15.68 3.89
CA ALA A 133 -6.44 -16.31 2.84
C ALA A 133 -5.43 -15.34 2.18
N CYS A 134 -5.78 -14.05 2.07
CA CYS A 134 -4.96 -13.06 1.34
C CYS A 134 -3.98 -12.28 2.24
N ARG A 135 -4.27 -12.12 3.54
CA ARG A 135 -3.43 -11.42 4.54
C ARG A 135 -1.95 -11.80 4.50
N PRO A 136 -1.54 -13.07 4.31
CA PRO A 136 -0.13 -13.42 4.18
C PRO A 136 0.59 -12.69 3.04
N HIS A 137 -0.12 -12.32 1.96
CA HIS A 137 0.48 -11.63 0.83
C HIS A 137 0.87 -10.20 1.14
N ILE A 138 -0.03 -9.41 1.73
CA ILE A 138 0.27 -8.02 2.10
C ILE A 138 1.32 -7.97 3.22
N ARG A 139 1.27 -8.91 4.18
CA ARG A 139 2.31 -9.05 5.20
C ARG A 139 3.68 -9.28 4.59
N ARG A 140 3.76 -10.21 3.62
CA ARG A 140 5.02 -10.49 2.94
C ARG A 140 5.51 -9.30 2.13
N GLN A 141 4.64 -8.54 1.47
CA GLN A 141 5.03 -7.29 0.81
C GLN A 141 5.63 -6.29 1.81
N VAL A 142 4.99 -6.09 2.96
CA VAL A 142 5.50 -5.20 4.01
C VAL A 142 6.85 -5.68 4.56
N GLU A 143 7.04 -7.00 4.74
CA GLU A 143 8.33 -7.57 5.16
C GLU A 143 9.45 -7.35 4.14
N ILE A 144 9.15 -7.42 2.84
CA ILE A 144 10.12 -7.25 1.77
C ILE A 144 10.48 -5.77 1.59
N ILE A 145 9.47 -4.89 1.59
CA ILE A 145 9.62 -3.46 1.30
C ILE A 145 10.13 -2.70 2.53
N GLN A 146 9.72 -3.14 3.74
CA GLN A 146 10.04 -2.50 5.01
C GLN A 146 9.78 -0.97 5.04
N PRO A 147 8.56 -0.52 4.67
CA PRO A 147 8.25 0.92 4.65
C PRO A 147 8.34 1.53 6.05
N ARG A 148 8.60 2.84 6.13
CA ARG A 148 8.57 3.60 7.39
C ARG A 148 7.15 3.82 7.87
N VAL A 149 6.27 4.14 6.93
CA VAL A 149 4.90 4.53 7.20
C VAL A 149 3.98 3.73 6.28
N ILE A 150 2.92 3.21 6.87
CA ILE A 150 1.82 2.56 6.15
C ILE A 150 0.57 3.39 6.38
N VAL A 151 -0.07 3.83 5.30
CA VAL A 151 -1.36 4.51 5.32
C VAL A 151 -2.45 3.51 4.94
N THR A 152 -3.36 3.23 5.86
CA THR A 152 -4.52 2.35 5.62
C THR A 152 -5.70 3.19 5.12
N LEU A 153 -6.15 2.90 3.90
CA LEU A 153 -7.16 3.67 3.15
C LEU A 153 -8.57 3.09 3.29
#